data_AF-A0A1C5S8K0-F1
#
_entry.id   AF-A0A1C5S8K0-F1
#
_cell.length_a   1.000
_cell.length_b   1.000
_cell.length_c   1.000
_cell.angle_alpha   90.00
_cell.angle_beta   90.00
_cell.angle_gamma   90.00
#
_symmetry.space_group_name_H-M   'P 1'
#
loop_
_entity.id
_entity.type
_entity.pdbx_description
1 polymer ?
#
loop_
_entity_poly.entity_id
_entity_poly.type
_entity_poly.pdbx_seq_one_letter_code
_entity_poly.pdbx_strand_id
1 'polypeptide(L)'
;MAKKTNLKSVRISDEVLTYIENFEGNGFNQKFENLVLFCMREEKRKRIEIQNLDNLINLRYKKDRAIFDLQHEAALTIKQLISMQHDLEKLQKYMNIIRAPADPANPADN
;
A
#
# COMPACT_ATOMS: atom_id res chain seq x y z
N MET A 1 -40.33 20.53 -15.86
CA MET A 1 -39.26 20.02 -16.75
C MET A 1 -39.07 20.99 -17.90
N ALA A 2 -37.83 21.20 -18.36
CA ALA A 2 -37.58 22.01 -19.55
C ALA A 2 -38.28 21.41 -20.77
N LYS A 3 -38.76 22.27 -21.69
CA LYS A 3 -39.44 21.82 -22.91
C LYS A 3 -38.46 21.06 -23.80
N LYS A 4 -38.77 19.80 -24.12
CA LYS A 4 -37.99 19.00 -25.07
C LYS A 4 -38.32 19.45 -26.49
N THR A 5 -37.37 20.10 -27.17
CA THR A 5 -37.56 20.67 -28.52
C THR A 5 -36.96 19.80 -29.63
N ASN A 6 -36.12 18.83 -29.27
CA ASN A 6 -35.40 17.99 -30.23
C ASN A 6 -36.16 16.68 -30.45
N LEU A 7 -36.50 16.38 -31.71
CA LEU A 7 -37.00 15.09 -32.16
C LEU A 7 -36.05 14.54 -33.22
N LYS A 8 -35.57 13.31 -33.02
CA LYS A 8 -34.65 12.62 -33.94
C LYS A 8 -35.07 11.17 -34.07
N SER A 9 -34.95 10.61 -35.27
CA SER A 9 -35.07 9.17 -35.51
C SER A 9 -33.67 8.56 -35.48
N VAL A 10 -33.51 7.43 -34.80
CA VAL A 10 -32.24 6.70 -34.67
C VAL A 10 -32.47 5.22 -34.96
N ARG A 11 -31.52 4.60 -35.66
CA ARG A 11 -31.45 3.14 -35.81
C ARG A 11 -30.39 2.62 -34.83
N ILE A 12 -30.75 1.62 -34.06
CA ILE A 12 -29.91 1.04 -33.01
C ILE A 12 -29.89 -0.49 -33.15
N SER A 13 -28.89 -1.14 -32.55
CA SER A 13 -28.85 -2.59 -32.44
C SER A 13 -29.84 -3.09 -31.39
N ASP A 14 -30.20 -4.37 -31.48
CA ASP A 14 -31.07 -5.05 -30.50
C ASP A 14 -30.44 -5.03 -29.08
N GLU A 15 -29.12 -5.10 -29.00
CA GLU A 15 -28.37 -4.99 -27.74
C GLU A 15 -28.60 -3.61 -27.08
N VAL A 16 -28.43 -2.53 -27.84
CA VAL A 16 -28.63 -1.17 -27.33
C VAL A 16 -30.08 -0.94 -26.95
N LEU A 17 -31.02 -1.47 -27.76
CA LEU A 17 -32.44 -1.43 -27.43
C LEU A 17 -32.73 -2.10 -26.09
N THR A 18 -32.13 -3.27 -25.84
CA THR A 18 -32.27 -4.02 -24.59
C THR A 18 -31.77 -3.21 -23.39
N TYR A 19 -30.62 -2.52 -23.50
CA TYR A 19 -30.14 -1.64 -22.43
C TYR A 19 -31.11 -0.48 -22.16
N ILE A 20 -31.67 0.12 -23.21
CA ILE A 20 -32.62 1.23 -23.08
C ILE A 20 -33.92 0.74 -22.44
N GLU A 21 -34.50 -0.37 -22.91
CA GLU A 21 -35.78 -0.86 -22.43
C GLU A 21 -35.74 -1.28 -20.96
N ASN A 22 -34.60 -1.77 -20.47
CA ASN A 22 -34.40 -2.13 -19.07
C ASN A 22 -34.06 -0.94 -18.16
N PHE A 23 -33.86 0.25 -18.72
CA PHE A 23 -33.54 1.44 -17.93
C PHE A 23 -34.79 2.13 -17.37
N GLU A 24 -34.61 2.92 -16.31
CA GLU A 24 -35.70 3.63 -15.65
C GLU A 24 -36.25 4.78 -16.52
N GLY A 25 -37.57 4.84 -16.66
CA GLY A 25 -38.26 5.92 -17.38
C GLY A 25 -39.56 5.46 -18.06
N ASN A 26 -40.37 6.43 -18.49
CA ASN A 26 -41.63 6.18 -19.19
C ASN A 26 -41.43 6.25 -20.70
N GLY A 27 -41.50 5.09 -21.36
CA GLY A 27 -41.31 4.96 -22.79
C GLY A 27 -39.87 5.11 -23.26
N PHE A 28 -39.63 4.78 -24.52
CA PHE A 28 -38.29 4.68 -25.11
C PHE A 28 -37.47 5.97 -24.95
N ASN A 29 -38.02 7.12 -25.34
CA ASN A 29 -37.28 8.39 -25.35
C ASN A 29 -36.81 8.82 -23.96
N GLN A 30 -37.63 8.63 -22.92
CA GLN A 30 -37.23 9.00 -21.57
C GLN A 30 -36.16 8.04 -21.03
N LYS A 31 -36.32 6.74 -21.26
CA LYS A 31 -35.32 5.74 -20.86
C LYS A 31 -33.97 5.99 -21.55
N PHE A 32 -33.99 6.29 -22.84
CA PHE A 32 -32.79 6.63 -23.60
C PHE A 32 -32.09 7.88 -23.04
N GLU A 33 -32.84 8.95 -22.80
CA GLU A 33 -32.29 10.19 -22.22
C GLU A 33 -31.72 9.95 -20.82
N ASN A 34 -32.45 9.23 -19.96
CA ASN A 34 -32.01 8.90 -18.61
C ASN A 34 -30.73 8.06 -18.62
N LEU A 35 -30.64 7.07 -19.52
CA LEU A 35 -29.46 6.22 -19.68
C LEU A 35 -28.24 7.04 -20.10
N VAL A 36 -28.39 7.90 -21.11
CA VAL A 36 -27.29 8.78 -21.56
C VAL A 36 -26.83 9.70 -20.42
N LEU A 37 -27.76 10.34 -19.73
CA LEU A 37 -27.42 11.23 -18.61
C LEU A 37 -26.74 10.48 -17.46
N PHE A 38 -27.20 9.27 -17.16
CA PHE A 38 -26.59 8.40 -16.16
C PHE A 38 -25.15 8.07 -16.55
N CYS A 39 -24.92 7.53 -17.75
CA CYS A 39 -23.59 7.19 -18.23
C CYS A 39 -22.63 8.37 -18.17
N MET A 40 -23.05 9.56 -18.65
CA MET A 40 -22.18 10.74 -18.64
C MET A 40 -21.82 11.23 -17.22
N ARG A 41 -22.73 11.08 -16.25
CA ARG A 41 -22.45 11.44 -14.84
C ARG A 41 -21.58 10.40 -14.16
N GLU A 42 -21.93 9.13 -14.33
CA GLU A 42 -21.29 8.01 -13.67
C GLU A 42 -19.88 7.76 -14.19
N GLU A 43 -19.67 7.85 -15.50
CA GLU A 43 -18.34 7.71 -16.08
C GLU A 43 -17.38 8.76 -15.52
N LYS A 44 -17.81 10.04 -15.51
CA LYS A 44 -17.01 11.13 -14.96
C LYS A 44 -16.70 10.91 -13.47
N ARG A 45 -17.71 10.52 -12.69
CA ARG A 45 -17.56 10.25 -11.25
C ARG A 45 -16.57 9.11 -11.00
N LYS A 46 -16.74 7.98 -11.69
CA LYS A 46 -15.88 6.80 -11.57
C LYS A 46 -14.44 7.09 -11.99
N ARG A 47 -14.22 7.90 -13.04
CA ARG A 47 -12.86 8.31 -13.44
C ARG A 47 -12.14 9.09 -12.34
N ILE A 48 -12.83 10.02 -11.69
CA ILE A 48 -12.27 10.78 -10.56
C ILE A 48 -12.00 9.86 -9.37
N GLU A 49 -12.93 8.96 -9.07
CA GLU A 49 -12.80 7.99 -7.98
C GLU A 49 -11.59 7.06 -8.17
N ILE A 50 -11.41 6.52 -9.38
CA ILE A 50 -10.23 5.71 -9.74
C ILE A 50 -8.94 6.50 -9.53
N GLN A 51 -8.88 7.74 -10.03
CA GLN A 51 -7.71 8.59 -9.84
C GLN A 51 -7.39 8.84 -8.36
N ASN A 52 -8.42 9.06 -7.53
CA ASN A 52 -8.25 9.24 -6.09
C ASN A 52 -7.75 7.96 -5.41
N LEU A 53 -8.28 6.80 -5.80
CA LEU A 53 -7.83 5.51 -5.29
C LEU A 53 -6.38 5.23 -5.68
N ASP A 54 -5.98 5.50 -6.92
CA ASP A 54 -4.60 5.36 -7.38
C ASP A 54 -3.65 6.24 -6.56
N ASN A 55 -4.05 7.48 -6.27
CA ASN A 55 -3.27 8.38 -5.41
C ASN A 55 -3.11 7.81 -3.98
N LEU A 56 -4.18 7.28 -3.39
CA LEU A 56 -4.15 6.67 -2.06
C LEU A 56 -3.28 5.42 -2.02
N ILE A 57 -3.37 4.57 -3.04
CA ILE A 57 -2.53 3.37 -3.19
C ILE A 57 -1.06 3.77 -3.27
N ASN A 58 -0.72 4.78 -4.08
CA ASN A 58 0.65 5.27 -4.19
C ASN A 58 1.19 5.83 -2.88
N LEU A 59 0.38 6.55 -2.11
CA LEU A 59 0.76 7.05 -0.78
C LEU A 59 1.02 5.90 0.20
N ARG A 60 0.17 4.88 0.20
CA ARG A 60 0.36 3.67 1.04
C ARG A 60 1.65 2.96 0.68
N TYR A 61 1.91 2.70 -0.61
CA TYR A 61 3.17 2.07 -1.04
C TYR A 61 4.41 2.88 -0.68
N LYS A 62 4.35 4.22 -0.67
CA LYS A 62 5.47 5.05 -0.18
C LYS A 62 5.70 4.85 1.32
N LYS A 63 4.63 4.82 2.12
CA LYS A 63 4.73 4.56 3.56
C LYS A 63 5.26 3.16 3.84
N ASP A 64 4.75 2.15 3.14
CA ASP A 64 5.16 0.77 3.34
C ASP A 64 6.64 0.57 3.00
N ARG A 65 7.12 1.21 1.93
CA ARG A 65 8.56 1.23 1.60
C ARG A 65 9.39 1.89 2.69
N ALA A 66 8.98 3.05 3.18
CA ALA A 66 9.71 3.72 4.27
C ALA A 66 9.77 2.86 5.55
N ILE A 67 8.69 2.14 5.88
CA ILE A 67 8.68 1.20 7.01
C ILE A 67 9.63 0.03 6.74
N PHE A 68 9.59 -0.54 5.53
CA PHE A 68 10.48 -1.63 5.14
C PHE A 68 11.96 -1.22 5.23
N ASP A 69 12.30 -0.04 4.74
CA ASP A 69 13.67 0.51 4.80
C ASP A 69 14.12 0.68 6.27
N LEU A 70 13.28 1.26 7.12
CA LEU A 70 13.56 1.41 8.56
C LEU A 70 13.73 0.05 9.26
N GLN A 71 12.89 -0.94 8.91
CA GLN A 71 13.01 -2.30 9.45
C GLN A 71 14.31 -2.96 9.02
N HIS A 72 14.73 -2.73 7.78
CA HIS A 72 16.00 -3.24 7.25
C HIS A 72 17.19 -2.63 8.00
N GLU A 73 17.21 -1.31 8.17
CA GLU A 73 18.25 -0.60 8.92
C GLU A 73 18.32 -1.06 10.38
N ALA A 74 17.16 -1.22 11.03
CA ALA A 74 17.09 -1.74 12.40
C ALA A 74 17.67 -3.16 12.49
N ALA A 75 17.37 -4.04 11.54
CA ALA A 75 17.90 -5.40 11.51
C ALA A 75 19.44 -5.43 11.35
N LEU A 76 20.00 -4.56 10.50
CA LEU A 76 21.45 -4.41 10.36
C LEU A 76 22.09 -3.91 11.67
N THR A 77 21.47 -2.92 12.30
CA THR A 77 21.95 -2.34 13.57
C THR A 77 21.95 -3.38 14.70
N ILE A 78 20.89 -4.20 14.79
CA ILE A 78 20.80 -5.29 15.77
C ILE A 78 21.93 -6.32 15.55
N LYS A 79 22.23 -6.70 14.31
CA LYS A 79 23.35 -7.61 14.02
C LYS A 79 24.68 -7.04 14.49
N GLN A 80 24.93 -5.74 14.26
CA GLN A 80 26.14 -5.06 14.72
C GLN A 80 26.23 -5.02 16.26
N LEU A 81 25.12 -4.73 16.94
CA LEU A 81 25.03 -4.77 18.41
C LEU A 81 25.36 -6.16 18.96
N ILE A 82 24.80 -7.21 18.36
CA ILE A 82 25.10 -8.59 18.76
C ILE A 82 26.59 -8.90 18.58
N SER A 83 27.22 -8.50 17.46
CA SER A 83 28.67 -8.71 17.30
C SER A 83 29.49 -7.97 18.35
N MET A 84 29.15 -6.70 18.64
CA MET A 84 29.83 -5.91 19.65
C MET A 84 29.68 -6.52 21.05
N GLN A 85 28.50 -7.04 21.38
CA GLN A 85 28.27 -7.74 22.66
C GLN A 85 29.22 -8.92 22.82
N HIS A 86 29.34 -9.78 21.80
CA HIS A 86 30.26 -10.92 21.85
C HIS A 86 31.72 -10.49 22.03
N ASP A 87 32.13 -9.40 21.41
CA ASP A 87 33.50 -8.89 21.54
C ASP A 87 33.76 -8.30 22.94
N LEU A 88 32.77 -7.61 23.52
CA LEU A 88 32.84 -7.16 24.92
C LEU A 88 32.94 -8.35 25.89
N GLU A 89 32.17 -9.41 25.68
CA GLU A 89 32.22 -10.63 26.49
C GLU A 89 33.61 -11.29 26.43
N LYS A 90 34.24 -11.36 25.24
CA LYS A 90 35.62 -11.85 25.09
C LYS A 90 36.60 -10.98 25.86
N LEU A 91 36.51 -9.66 25.74
CA LEU A 91 37.38 -8.71 26.45
C LEU A 91 37.23 -8.84 27.97
N GLN A 92 36.00 -8.99 28.47
CA GLN A 92 35.74 -9.24 29.89
C GLN A 92 36.42 -10.53 30.36
N LYS A 93 36.34 -11.61 29.56
CA LYS A 93 37.05 -12.87 29.86
C LYS A 93 38.56 -12.67 29.93
N TYR A 94 39.16 -11.95 28.98
CA TYR A 94 40.60 -11.66 29.00
C TYR A 94 41.01 -10.82 30.20
N MET A 95 40.25 -9.79 30.56
CA MET A 95 40.54 -8.99 31.76
C MET A 95 40.45 -9.81 33.04
N ASN A 96 39.49 -10.71 33.16
CA ASN A 96 39.37 -11.59 34.33
C ASN A 96 40.58 -12.54 34.46
N ILE A 97 41.15 -13.02 33.35
CA ILE A 97 42.37 -13.83 33.35
C ILE A 97 43.57 -13.00 33.83
N ILE A 98 43.74 -11.78 33.31
CA ILE A 98 44.85 -10.89 33.70
C ILE A 98 44.73 -10.45 35.17
N ARG A 99 43.51 -10.30 35.68
CA ARG A 99 43.22 -9.85 37.05
C ARG A 99 43.25 -10.98 38.08
N ALA A 100 43.25 -12.25 37.64
CA ALA A 100 43.45 -13.37 38.55
C ALA A 100 44.85 -13.25 39.18
N PRO A 101 44.99 -13.27 40.51
CA PRO A 101 46.30 -13.16 41.14
C PRO A 101 47.19 -14.28 40.62
N ALA A 102 48.45 -13.96 40.28
CA ALA A 102 49.48 -14.97 40.15
C ALA A 102 49.54 -15.70 41.50
N ASP A 103 49.09 -16.96 41.51
CA ASP A 103 48.97 -17.77 42.71
C ASP A 103 50.37 -17.82 43.39
N PRO A 104 50.56 -17.27 44.61
CA PRO A 104 51.85 -17.28 45.29
C PRO A 104 52.19 -18.64 45.91
N ALA A 105 51.49 -19.71 45.52
CA ALA A 105 51.63 -21.05 46.07
C ALA A 105 52.17 -22.04 45.04
N ASN A 106 53.40 -21.84 44.58
CA ASN A 106 54.24 -22.96 44.16
C ASN A 106 55.64 -22.76 44.75
N PRO A 107 56.02 -23.46 45.84
CA PRO A 107 57.40 -23.48 46.28
C PRO A 107 58.18 -24.27 45.24
N ALA A 108 59.21 -23.64 44.65
CA ALA A 108 60.16 -24.37 43.84
C ALA A 108 60.81 -25.45 44.71
N ASP A 109 60.58 -26.72 44.33
CA ASP A 109 61.41 -27.84 44.77
C ASP A 109 62.87 -27.58 44.40
N ASN A 110 63.71 -27.39 45.42
CA ASN A 110 65.09 -27.90 45.53
C ASN A 110 65.72 -27.50 46.87
#